data_AF-A0A251UTU3-F1
#
_entry.id   AF-A0A251UTU3-F1
#
_cell.length_a   1.000
_cell.length_b   1.000
_cell.length_c   1.000
_cell.angle_alpha   90.00
_cell.angle_beta   90.00
_cell.angle_gamma   90.00
#
_symmetry.space_group_name_H-M   'P 1'
#
loop_
_entity.id
_entity.type
_entity.pdbx_description
1 polymer ?
#
loop_
_entity_poly.entity_id
_entity_poly.type
_entity_poly.pdbx_seq_one_letter_code
_entity_poly.pdbx_strand_id
1 'polypeptide(L)'
;MASSDLKSAALLDQMKTHFSTDAGKALIKKIGLVYQINLAPKKMGFNEEIYVVDLKKGEVTKGPYEGGKPDATFSFTDEDFYKIATGKMNPQIAFMRGKMKVKGSLSAAQKFTPDIFPKPSKM
;
A
#
# COMPACT_ATOMS: atom_id res chain seq x y z
N MET A 1 3.46 -22.30 -1.22
CA MET A 1 2.95 -20.91 -1.13
C MET A 1 4.15 -20.02 -0.85
N ALA A 2 4.44 -19.03 -1.68
CA ALA A 2 5.64 -18.20 -1.51
C ALA A 2 5.47 -17.31 -0.26
N SER A 3 6.10 -17.71 0.85
CA SER A 3 6.23 -16.87 2.04
C SER A 3 7.06 -15.64 1.64
N SER A 4 6.49 -14.44 1.82
CA SER A 4 7.28 -13.21 1.72
C SER A 4 8.01 -12.99 3.04
N ASP A 5 9.27 -12.60 2.99
CA ASP A 5 10.06 -12.23 4.18
C ASP A 5 9.82 -10.77 4.61
N LEU A 6 8.95 -10.05 3.90
CA LEU A 6 8.63 -8.67 4.20
C LEU A 6 7.69 -8.56 5.40
N LYS A 7 8.02 -7.65 6.30
CA LYS A 7 7.24 -7.36 7.52
C LYS A 7 5.82 -6.91 7.18
N SER A 8 5.65 -6.26 6.04
CA SER A 8 4.38 -5.72 5.60
C SER A 8 3.54 -6.68 4.78
N ALA A 9 4.04 -7.88 4.44
CA ALA A 9 3.27 -8.89 3.73
C ALA A 9 2.01 -9.30 4.52
N ALA A 10 2.16 -9.54 5.82
CA ALA A 10 1.04 -9.85 6.71
C ALA A 10 -0.01 -8.72 6.75
N LEU A 11 0.43 -7.47 6.72
CA LEU A 11 -0.47 -6.32 6.68
C LEU A 11 -1.30 -6.30 5.39
N LEU A 12 -0.65 -6.53 4.24
CA LEU A 12 -1.31 -6.59 2.93
C LEU A 12 -2.28 -7.77 2.83
N ASP A 13 -1.98 -8.90 3.46
CA ASP A 13 -2.92 -10.02 3.55
C ASP A 13 -4.12 -9.68 4.45
N GLN A 14 -3.89 -9.00 5.58
CA GLN A 14 -4.98 -8.52 6.45
C GLN A 14 -5.89 -7.51 5.75
N MET A 15 -5.41 -6.76 4.75
CA MET A 15 -6.26 -5.87 3.96
C MET A 15 -7.39 -6.61 3.23
N LYS A 16 -7.16 -7.85 2.79
CA LYS A 16 -8.19 -8.67 2.13
C LYS A 16 -9.42 -8.86 3.04
N THR A 17 -9.18 -9.15 4.31
CA THR A 17 -10.24 -9.25 5.32
C THR A 17 -10.81 -7.88 5.65
N HIS A 18 -9.97 -6.85 5.78
CA HIS A 18 -10.41 -5.49 6.07
C HIS A 18 -11.42 -4.95 5.05
N PHE A 19 -11.19 -5.20 3.76
CA PHE A 19 -12.06 -4.78 2.65
C PHE A 19 -13.46 -5.41 2.67
N SER A 20 -13.63 -6.53 3.38
CA SER A 20 -14.94 -7.16 3.57
C SER A 20 -15.77 -6.51 4.69
N THR A 21 -15.15 -5.71 5.56
CA THR A 21 -15.84 -4.97 6.65
C THR A 21 -16.57 -3.73 6.12
N ASP A 22 -17.54 -3.20 6.88
CA ASP A 22 -18.24 -1.95 6.50
C ASP A 22 -17.30 -0.75 6.39
N ALA A 23 -16.29 -0.68 7.26
CA ALA A 23 -15.24 0.32 7.19
C ALA A 23 -14.42 0.20 5.89
N GLY A 24 -14.01 -1.02 5.54
CA GLY A 24 -13.30 -1.30 4.29
C GLY A 24 -14.14 -0.95 3.05
N LYS A 25 -15.41 -1.34 3.01
CA LYS A 25 -16.34 -1.00 1.92
C LYS A 25 -16.54 0.51 1.78
N ALA A 26 -16.61 1.24 2.89
CA ALA A 26 -16.70 2.70 2.87
C ALA A 26 -15.41 3.33 2.30
N LEU A 27 -14.24 2.80 2.65
CA LEU A 27 -12.95 3.24 2.10
C LEU A 27 -12.85 3.00 0.59
N ILE A 28 -13.23 1.81 0.13
CA ILE A 28 -13.28 1.45 -1.32
C ILE A 28 -14.13 2.48 -2.08
N LYS A 29 -15.36 2.75 -1.60
CA LYS A 29 -16.25 3.75 -2.21
C LYS A 29 -15.69 5.18 -2.20
N LYS A 30 -14.99 5.56 -1.13
CA LYS A 30 -14.43 6.91 -0.96
C LYS A 30 -13.20 7.15 -1.83
N ILE A 31 -12.35 6.13 -1.98
CA ILE A 31 -11.07 6.25 -2.67
C ILE A 31 -11.25 5.90 -4.14
N GLY A 32 -11.68 4.67 -4.46
CA GLY A 32 -11.98 4.24 -5.82
C GLY A 32 -10.79 4.23 -6.78
N LEU A 33 -9.58 3.96 -6.28
CA LEU A 33 -8.33 4.00 -7.04
C LEU A 33 -7.59 2.67 -7.00
N VAL A 34 -6.71 2.46 -7.98
CA VAL A 34 -5.80 1.32 -8.02
C VAL A 34 -4.39 1.80 -7.68
N TYR A 35 -3.82 1.23 -6.62
CA TYR A 35 -2.45 1.52 -6.21
C TYR A 35 -1.55 0.33 -6.47
N GLN A 36 -0.39 0.58 -7.05
CA GLN A 36 0.71 -0.38 -7.06
C GLN A 36 1.70 0.00 -5.96
N ILE A 37 2.11 -0.96 -5.16
CA ILE A 37 3.04 -0.81 -4.06
C ILE A 37 4.27 -1.68 -4.36
N ASN A 38 5.42 -1.03 -4.53
CA ASN A 38 6.71 -1.67 -4.68
C ASN A 38 7.44 -1.63 -3.34
N LEU A 39 7.64 -2.80 -2.73
CA LEU A 39 8.31 -2.97 -1.45
C LEU A 39 9.71 -3.50 -1.63
N ALA A 40 10.71 -2.69 -1.29
CA ALA A 40 12.08 -3.18 -1.21
C ALA A 40 12.41 -3.67 0.22
N PRO A 41 13.06 -4.83 0.39
CA PRO A 41 13.49 -5.30 1.72
C PRO A 41 14.41 -4.32 2.45
N LYS A 42 15.31 -3.65 1.72
CA LYS A 42 16.30 -2.70 2.29
C LYS A 42 16.52 -1.45 1.45
N LYS A 43 16.63 -1.58 0.13
CA LYS A 43 16.95 -0.47 -0.77
C LYS A 43 15.97 -0.44 -1.93
N MET A 44 15.23 0.67 -2.05
CA MET A 44 14.29 0.89 -3.15
C MET A 44 14.94 0.62 -4.52
N GLY A 45 14.24 -0.11 -5.37
CA GLY A 45 14.70 -0.56 -6.69
C GLY A 45 15.50 -1.88 -6.68
N PHE A 46 15.65 -2.56 -5.54
CA PHE A 46 16.39 -3.82 -5.44
C PHE A 46 15.55 -4.91 -4.76
N ASN A 47 15.37 -6.05 -5.43
CA ASN A 47 14.56 -7.19 -4.97
C ASN A 47 13.17 -6.78 -4.48
N GLU A 48 12.48 -5.93 -5.25
CA GLU A 48 11.18 -5.43 -4.86
C GLU A 48 10.09 -6.50 -4.99
N GLU A 49 9.26 -6.63 -3.97
CA GLU A 49 7.99 -7.31 -4.10
C GLU A 49 6.92 -6.30 -4.50
N ILE A 50 6.15 -6.63 -5.53
CA ILE A 50 5.09 -5.76 -6.04
C ILE A 50 3.76 -6.29 -5.55
N TYR A 51 2.93 -5.38 -5.05
CA TYR A 51 1.55 -5.63 -4.66
C TYR A 51 0.64 -4.63 -5.33
N VAL A 52 -0.58 -5.05 -5.64
CA VAL A 52 -1.65 -4.18 -6.11
C VAL A 52 -2.71 -4.13 -5.04
N VAL A 53 -3.12 -2.92 -4.69
CA VAL A 53 -4.27 -2.63 -3.85
C VAL A 53 -5.33 -1.99 -4.75
N ASP A 54 -6.30 -2.80 -5.18
CA ASP A 54 -7.41 -2.35 -6.02
C ASP A 54 -8.57 -1.91 -5.11
N LEU A 55 -8.68 -0.60 -4.86
CA LEU A 55 -9.77 0.01 -4.10
C LEU A 55 -11.00 0.31 -4.97
N LYS A 56 -11.07 -0.20 -6.20
CA LYS A 56 -12.30 -0.26 -7.00
C LYS A 56 -13.02 -1.58 -6.75
N LYS A 57 -12.24 -2.67 -6.63
CA LYS A 57 -12.75 -4.03 -6.39
C LYS A 57 -12.71 -4.45 -4.91
N GLY A 58 -11.85 -3.82 -4.11
CA GLY A 58 -11.57 -4.27 -2.75
C GLY A 58 -10.68 -5.50 -2.72
N GLU A 59 -9.66 -5.54 -3.56
CA GLU A 59 -8.78 -6.70 -3.73
C GLU A 59 -7.31 -6.32 -3.48
N VAL A 60 -6.54 -7.28 -2.98
CA VAL A 60 -5.08 -7.18 -2.88
C VAL A 60 -4.45 -8.38 -3.57
N THR A 61 -3.61 -8.12 -4.57
CA THR A 61 -2.90 -9.16 -5.33
C THR A 61 -1.39 -8.93 -5.28
N LYS A 62 -0.64 -10.03 -5.39
CA LYS A 62 0.82 -9.98 -5.51
C LYS A 62 1.18 -10.01 -7.00
N GLY A 63 2.12 -9.17 -7.41
CA GLY A 63 2.53 -8.98 -8.80
C GLY A 63 2.25 -7.56 -9.32
N PRO A 64 2.73 -7.24 -10.54
CA PRO A 64 2.43 -5.97 -11.20
C PRO A 64 0.95 -5.85 -11.54
N TYR A 65 0.45 -4.63 -11.66
CA TYR A 65 -0.92 -4.41 -12.10
C TYR A 65 -1.09 -4.78 -13.58
N GLU A 66 -1.99 -5.73 -13.86
CA GLU A 66 -2.24 -6.23 -15.21
C GLU A 66 -3.36 -5.46 -15.95
N GLY A 67 -4.19 -4.71 -15.21
CA GLY A 67 -5.32 -3.95 -15.77
C GLY A 67 -4.93 -2.62 -16.43
N GLY A 68 -3.69 -2.49 -16.93
CA GLY A 68 -3.15 -1.28 -17.54
C GLY A 68 -2.31 -0.44 -16.58
N LYS A 69 -2.60 0.86 -16.49
CA LYS A 69 -1.82 1.78 -15.65
C LYS A 69 -2.50 1.99 -14.29
N PRO A 70 -1.81 1.76 -13.15
CA PRO A 70 -2.35 2.10 -11.84
C PRO A 70 -2.48 3.62 -11.69
N ASP A 71 -3.40 4.07 -10.85
CA ASP A 71 -3.63 5.51 -10.60
C ASP A 71 -2.40 6.16 -9.94
N ALA A 72 -1.76 5.42 -9.03
CA ALA A 72 -0.45 5.77 -8.49
C ALA A 72 0.38 4.51 -8.19
N THR A 73 1.70 4.64 -8.34
CA THR A 73 2.68 3.65 -7.90
C THR A 73 3.51 4.25 -6.79
N PHE A 74 3.61 3.55 -5.67
CA PHE A 74 4.44 3.91 -4.55
C PHE A 74 5.62 2.95 -4.47
N SER A 75 6.80 3.49 -4.22
CA SER A 75 7.97 2.69 -3.88
C SER A 75 8.49 3.16 -2.53
N PHE A 76 8.86 2.22 -1.67
CA PHE A 76 9.49 2.48 -0.37
C PHE A 76 10.20 1.21 0.12
N THR A 77 10.96 1.34 1.20
CA THR A 77 11.43 0.15 1.92
C THR A 77 10.27 -0.49 2.68
N ASP A 78 10.34 -1.79 2.94
CA ASP A 78 9.36 -2.51 3.76
C ASP A 78 9.23 -1.89 5.16
N GLU A 79 10.34 -1.45 5.75
CA GLU A 79 10.31 -0.78 7.05
C GLU A 79 9.58 0.57 7.02
N ASP A 80 9.87 1.42 6.03
CA ASP A 80 9.21 2.72 5.91
C ASP A 80 7.73 2.55 5.55
N PHE A 81 7.38 1.57 4.70
CA PHE A 81 5.98 1.22 4.43
C PHE A 81 5.24 0.85 5.69
N TYR A 82 5.80 -0.08 6.47
CA TYR A 82 5.19 -0.54 7.71
C TYR A 82 4.94 0.63 8.66
N LYS A 83 5.89 1.56 8.78
CA LYS A 83 5.72 2.78 9.58
C LYS A 83 4.61 3.67 9.03
N ILE A 84 4.50 3.85 7.71
CA ILE A 84 3.42 4.64 7.10
C ILE A 84 2.07 3.98 7.35
N ALA A 85 1.95 2.70 7.05
CA ALA A 85 0.69 1.97 7.12
C ALA A 85 0.18 1.81 8.56
N THR A 86 1.09 1.77 9.55
CA THR A 86 0.73 1.81 10.98
C THR A 86 0.56 3.22 11.55
N GLY A 87 0.66 4.27 10.72
CA GLY A 87 0.52 5.67 11.14
C GLY A 87 1.69 6.23 11.94
N LYS A 88 2.79 5.47 12.10
CA LYS A 88 4.03 5.90 12.76
C LYS A 88 4.87 6.86 11.92
N MET A 89 4.59 6.95 10.62
CA MET A 89 5.22 7.91 9.71
C MET A 89 4.16 8.56 8.82
N ASN A 90 4.22 9.88 8.68
CA ASN A 90 3.36 10.59 7.75
C ASN A 90 3.84 10.35 6.29
N PRO A 91 2.96 9.93 5.37
CA PRO A 91 3.34 9.61 3.98
C PRO A 91 3.87 10.83 3.22
N GLN A 92 3.32 12.03 3.43
CA GLN A 92 3.79 13.24 2.77
C GLN A 92 5.24 13.58 3.20
N ILE A 93 5.53 13.46 4.49
CA ILE A 93 6.89 13.64 5.02
C ILE A 93 7.84 12.56 4.48
N ALA A 94 7.38 11.32 4.37
CA ALA A 94 8.18 10.24 3.78
C ALA A 94 8.55 10.54 2.32
N PHE A 95 7.60 11.07 1.53
CA PHE A 95 7.87 11.51 0.16
C PHE A 95 8.87 12.66 0.11
N MET A 96 8.64 13.73 0.89
CA MET A 96 9.54 14.89 0.93
C MET A 96 10.98 14.53 1.34
N ARG A 97 11.14 13.51 2.20
CA ARG A 97 12.46 13.00 2.65
C ARG A 97 13.06 11.94 1.72
N GLY A 98 12.41 11.62 0.61
CA GLY A 98 12.88 10.61 -0.34
C GLY A 98 12.74 9.15 0.13
N LYS A 99 12.03 8.90 1.23
CA LYS A 99 11.72 7.56 1.76
C LYS A 99 10.56 6.88 1.04
N MET A 100 9.74 7.68 0.36
CA MET A 100 8.70 7.23 -0.55
C MET A 100 8.91 7.88 -1.90
N LYS A 101 8.81 7.11 -2.98
CA LYS A 101 8.72 7.63 -4.35
C LYS A 101 7.31 7.38 -4.86
N VAL A 102 6.80 8.35 -5.63
CA VAL A 102 5.47 8.29 -6.23
C VAL A 102 5.62 8.44 -7.75
N LYS A 103 4.95 7.58 -8.50
CA LYS A 103 4.69 7.75 -9.93
C LYS A 103 3.19 7.74 -10.17
N GLY A 104 2.72 8.38 -11.24
CA GLY A 104 1.29 8.48 -11.55
C GLY A 104 0.68 9.79 -11.05
N SER A 105 -0.59 9.76 -10.67
CA SER A 105 -1.34 10.95 -10.28
C SER A 105 -0.99 11.42 -8.87
N LEU A 106 -0.66 12.71 -8.72
CA LEU A 106 -0.43 13.33 -7.42
C LEU A 106 -1.71 13.40 -6.58
N SER A 107 -2.87 13.63 -7.19
CA SER A 107 -4.15 13.64 -6.48
C SER A 107 -4.52 12.23 -5.99
N ALA A 108 -4.17 11.20 -6.76
CA ALA A 108 -4.29 9.81 -6.32
C ALA A 108 -3.34 9.52 -5.14
N ALA A 109 -2.11 10.03 -5.20
CA ALA A 109 -1.13 9.88 -4.14
C ALA A 109 -1.52 10.58 -2.83
N GLN A 110 -2.17 11.73 -2.90
CA GLN A 110 -2.66 12.44 -1.71
C GLN A 110 -3.74 11.66 -0.95
N LYS A 111 -4.50 10.79 -1.63
CA LYS A 111 -5.48 9.91 -0.98
C LYS A 111 -4.84 8.70 -0.28
N PHE A 112 -3.56 8.41 -0.54
CA PHE A 112 -2.83 7.34 0.12
C PHE A 112 -2.50 7.72 1.56
N THR A 113 -3.36 7.28 2.47
CA THR A 113 -3.31 7.62 3.89
C THR A 113 -3.27 6.34 4.73
N PRO A 114 -2.77 6.40 5.98
CA PRO A 114 -2.71 5.24 6.87
C PRO A 114 -4.10 4.61 7.11
N ASP A 115 -5.18 5.38 7.00
CA ASP A 115 -6.56 4.90 7.19
C ASP A 115 -7.01 3.85 6.17
N ILE A 116 -6.28 3.67 5.07
CA ILE A 116 -6.54 2.60 4.09
C ILE A 116 -6.22 1.23 4.69
N PHE A 117 -5.25 1.18 5.60
CA PHE A 117 -4.71 -0.04 6.15
C PHE A 117 -5.47 -0.43 7.43
N PRO A 118 -5.63 -1.73 7.69
CA PRO A 118 -6.16 -2.16 8.97
C PRO A 118 -5.26 -1.62 10.08
N LYS A 119 -5.85 -0.89 11.03
CA LYS A 119 -5.11 -0.44 12.20
C LYS A 119 -4.61 -1.70 12.92
N PRO A 120 -3.32 -1.75 13.31
CA PRO A 120 -2.87 -2.79 14.23
C PRO A 120 -3.68 -2.61 15.52
N SER A 121 -4.74 -3.39 15.67
CA SER A 121 -5.47 -3.47 16.94
C SER A 121 -4.43 -3.87 17.97
N LYS A 122 -4.33 -3.08 19.04
CA LYS A 122 -3.41 -3.30 20.17
C LYS A 122 -3.25 -4.80 20.41
N MET A 123 -2.14 -5.38 19.96
CA MET A 123 -1.63 -6.61 20.56
C MET A 123 -1.09 -6.25 21.94
#